data_AF-A0A3M1D176-F1
#
_entry.id   AF-A0A3M1D176-F1
#
_cell.length_a   1.000
_cell.length_b   1.000
_cell.length_c   1.000
_cell.angle_alpha   90.00
_cell.angle_beta   90.00
_cell.angle_gamma   90.00
#
_symmetry.space_group_name_H-M   'P 1'
#
loop_
_entity.id
_entity.type
_entity.pdbx_description
1 polymer ?
#
loop_
_entity_poly.entity_id
_entity_poly.type
_entity_poly.pdbx_seq_one_letter_code
_entity_poly.pdbx_strand_id
1 'polypeptide(L)'
;PYILVFFIPALTMSIWSEERKQGTDELLFTLPATDLEIVLGKYLAVLATYSVALLLSLSYVIVLFWLGSPDLGLMFANYLGYWLAGAGLIAVGMLASMLTANATVAFILGALFCAFFVLVNSPQWTLSRTLADLLAPIGLFAHFDDFTGGVITLSGLLYFISLAGLMLYINMLLVGRRHWPAQAGGHKYSLHQLIRTVAVVAGVISINVIIARATVRVDATAERMHSLSAKTKELIGELSPDRPVFIQAYISPRVPREYVETRSNLLNMLEELDAVGGSRIQVYVHKTEPFTEEARQARENFGINPREVLSTESARTTTEKIFLGLAFTCGPREEVIPFFDRGLPVEYELVRTIRVVSNAKRKRIGILQTEAKISGGFDFNAMTNTPA
;
A
#
# COMPACT_ATOMS: atom_id res chain seq x y z
N PRO A 1 2.48 -3.00 -10.33
CA PRO A 1 3.78 -3.72 -10.30
C PRO A 1 3.96 -4.90 -11.29
N TYR A 2 2.90 -5.50 -11.89
CA TYR A 2 3.05 -6.72 -12.71
C TYR A 2 3.97 -6.59 -13.94
N ILE A 3 4.04 -5.40 -14.56
CA ILE A 3 4.93 -5.16 -15.70
C ILE A 3 6.42 -5.36 -15.32
N LEU A 4 6.78 -5.03 -14.07
CA LEU A 4 8.16 -5.20 -13.57
C LEU A 4 8.61 -6.67 -13.58
N VAL A 5 7.68 -7.62 -13.46
CA VAL A 5 7.98 -9.06 -13.48
C VAL A 5 8.62 -9.50 -14.79
N PHE A 6 8.31 -8.83 -15.91
CA PHE A 6 8.91 -9.13 -17.21
C PHE A 6 9.98 -8.12 -17.62
N PHE A 7 9.77 -6.84 -17.28
CA PHE A 7 10.70 -5.78 -17.66
C PHE A 7 12.05 -5.90 -16.96
N ILE A 8 12.06 -6.22 -15.65
CA ILE A 8 13.30 -6.31 -14.88
C ILE A 8 14.17 -7.50 -15.29
N PRO A 9 13.63 -8.72 -15.51
CA PRO A 9 14.42 -9.82 -16.06
C PRO A 9 14.97 -9.52 -17.46
N ALA A 10 14.22 -8.79 -18.30
CA ALA A 10 14.73 -8.40 -19.62
C ALA A 10 15.96 -7.47 -19.51
N LEU A 11 15.98 -6.57 -18.52
CA LEU A 11 17.13 -5.70 -18.25
C LEU A 11 18.30 -6.45 -17.60
N THR A 12 18.02 -7.47 -16.79
CA THR A 12 19.05 -8.13 -15.97
C THR A 12 19.59 -9.42 -16.57
N MET A 13 18.92 -10.00 -17.57
CA MET A 13 19.25 -11.32 -18.11
C MET A 13 20.70 -11.43 -18.57
N SER A 14 21.24 -10.40 -19.24
CA SER A 14 22.58 -10.44 -19.88
C SER A 14 23.74 -10.11 -18.96
N ILE A 15 23.50 -9.56 -17.75
CA ILE A 15 24.54 -8.98 -16.88
C ILE A 15 25.65 -9.98 -16.55
N TRP A 16 25.28 -11.24 -16.25
CA TRP A 16 26.20 -12.32 -15.93
C TRP A 16 26.19 -13.44 -16.96
N SER A 17 25.03 -13.74 -17.55
CA SER A 17 24.92 -14.84 -18.51
C SER A 17 25.75 -14.58 -19.76
N GLU A 18 25.77 -13.36 -20.27
CA GLU A 18 26.49 -13.02 -21.51
C GLU A 18 28.00 -13.04 -21.28
N GLU A 19 28.47 -12.57 -20.12
CA GLU A 19 29.89 -12.62 -19.76
C GLU A 19 30.40 -14.05 -19.62
N ARG A 20 29.63 -14.93 -18.97
CA ARG A 20 29.98 -16.36 -18.88
C ARG A 20 29.95 -17.04 -20.23
N LYS A 21 29.01 -16.69 -21.09
CA LYS A 21 28.91 -17.22 -22.45
C LYS A 21 30.09 -16.78 -23.32
N GLN A 22 30.61 -15.57 -23.09
CA GLN A 22 31.75 -15.01 -23.81
C GLN A 22 33.11 -15.35 -23.17
N GLY A 23 33.12 -15.93 -21.96
CA GLY A 23 34.35 -16.23 -21.20
C GLY A 23 35.08 -14.99 -20.68
N THR A 24 34.40 -13.83 -20.64
CA THR A 24 34.99 -12.57 -20.18
C THR A 24 34.93 -12.41 -18.66
N ASP A 25 34.22 -13.31 -17.96
CA ASP A 25 34.15 -13.33 -16.51
C ASP A 25 35.50 -13.65 -15.87
N GLU A 26 36.31 -14.52 -16.49
CA GLU A 26 37.68 -14.80 -16.04
C GLU A 26 38.55 -13.54 -16.06
N LEU A 27 38.50 -12.75 -17.14
CA LEU A 27 39.24 -11.49 -17.26
C LEU A 27 38.81 -10.49 -16.17
N LEU A 28 37.49 -10.35 -15.96
CA LEU A 28 36.93 -9.46 -14.95
C LEU A 28 37.43 -9.78 -13.54
N PHE A 29 37.63 -11.07 -13.24
CA PHE A 29 38.09 -11.54 -11.94
C PHE A 29 39.60 -11.52 -11.73
N THR A 30 40.37 -11.28 -12.79
CA THR A 30 41.83 -11.02 -12.67
C THR A 30 42.17 -9.56 -12.43
N LEU A 31 41.20 -8.65 -12.62
CA LEU A 31 41.38 -7.24 -12.30
C LEU A 31 41.51 -7.04 -10.78
N PRO A 32 42.28 -6.04 -10.32
CA PRO A 32 42.45 -5.72 -8.90
C PRO A 32 41.22 -4.99 -8.33
N ALA A 33 40.02 -5.50 -8.60
CA ALA A 33 38.75 -4.98 -8.11
C ALA A 33 38.16 -5.93 -7.07
N THR A 34 37.51 -5.39 -6.04
CA THR A 34 36.87 -6.23 -5.03
C THR A 34 35.57 -6.85 -5.58
N ASP A 35 35.18 -8.04 -5.09
CA ASP A 35 33.92 -8.68 -5.49
C ASP A 35 32.70 -7.76 -5.25
N LEU A 36 32.78 -6.90 -4.22
CA LEU A 36 31.75 -5.91 -3.90
C LEU A 36 31.68 -4.80 -4.97
N GLU A 37 32.83 -4.26 -5.40
CA GLU A 37 32.89 -3.23 -6.45
C GLU A 37 32.32 -3.74 -7.78
N ILE A 38 32.63 -4.99 -8.15
CA ILE A 38 32.13 -5.60 -9.38
C ILE A 38 30.59 -5.73 -9.33
N VAL A 39 30.06 -6.28 -8.23
CA VAL A 39 28.62 -6.49 -8.07
C VAL A 39 27.88 -5.16 -8.00
N LEU A 40 28.36 -4.19 -7.21
CA LEU A 40 27.73 -2.88 -7.10
C LEU A 40 27.83 -2.08 -8.40
N GLY A 41 28.95 -2.13 -9.11
CA GLY A 41 29.11 -1.45 -10.39
C GLY A 41 28.09 -1.93 -11.43
N LYS A 42 27.92 -3.26 -11.55
CA LYS A 42 26.90 -3.86 -12.43
C LYS A 42 25.48 -3.50 -12.00
N TYR A 43 25.21 -3.56 -10.70
CA TYR A 43 23.91 -3.20 -10.15
C TYR A 43 23.56 -1.74 -10.43
N LEU A 44 24.48 -0.81 -10.17
CA LEU A 44 24.28 0.62 -10.40
C LEU A 44 24.13 0.95 -11.89
N ALA A 45 24.83 0.25 -12.79
CA ALA A 45 24.65 0.42 -14.24
C ALA A 45 23.22 0.07 -14.69
N VAL A 46 22.67 -1.03 -14.16
CA VAL A 46 21.32 -1.48 -14.51
C VAL A 46 20.27 -0.61 -13.81
N LEU A 47 20.51 -0.22 -12.56
CA LEU A 47 19.66 0.71 -11.83
C LEU A 47 19.60 2.08 -12.52
N ALA A 48 20.72 2.58 -13.05
CA ALA A 48 20.77 3.81 -13.83
C ALA A 48 19.96 3.68 -15.12
N THR A 49 20.14 2.56 -15.85
CA THR A 49 19.37 2.28 -17.08
C THR A 49 17.86 2.23 -16.80
N TYR A 50 17.47 1.56 -15.71
CA TYR A 50 16.09 1.53 -15.23
C TYR A 50 15.58 2.91 -14.81
N SER A 51 16.40 3.70 -14.12
CA SER A 51 16.05 5.06 -13.70
C SER A 51 15.82 5.99 -14.90
N VAL A 52 16.62 5.86 -15.97
CA VAL A 52 16.41 6.59 -17.22
C VAL A 52 15.10 6.14 -17.90
N ALA A 53 14.81 4.85 -17.93
CA ALA A 53 13.54 4.35 -18.49
C ALA A 53 12.32 4.89 -17.71
N LEU A 54 12.39 4.92 -16.37
CA LEU A 54 11.38 5.55 -15.53
C LEU A 54 11.29 7.05 -15.79
N LEU A 55 12.42 7.75 -15.93
CA LEU A 55 12.45 9.18 -16.21
C LEU A 55 11.75 9.49 -17.54
N LEU A 56 12.01 8.71 -18.59
CA LEU A 56 11.31 8.87 -19.86
C LEU A 56 9.80 8.69 -19.73
N SER A 57 9.35 7.80 -18.85
CA SER A 57 7.92 7.64 -18.57
C SER A 57 7.28 8.84 -17.86
N LEU A 58 8.06 9.80 -17.32
CA LEU A 58 7.48 11.06 -16.83
C LEU A 58 6.85 11.89 -17.95
N SER A 59 7.12 11.59 -19.23
CA SER A 59 6.42 12.25 -20.34
C SER A 59 4.89 12.13 -20.24
N TYR A 60 4.38 11.03 -19.65
CA TYR A 60 2.94 10.86 -19.43
C TYR A 60 2.37 11.87 -18.42
N VAL A 61 3.18 12.32 -17.45
CA VAL A 61 2.78 13.34 -16.47
C VAL A 61 2.50 14.66 -17.17
N ILE A 62 3.32 15.03 -18.15
CA ILE A 62 3.15 16.25 -18.93
C ILE A 62 1.82 16.21 -19.70
N VAL A 63 1.45 15.07 -20.26
CA VAL A 63 0.17 14.90 -20.96
C VAL A 63 -1.01 15.01 -19.99
N LEU A 64 -0.90 14.43 -18.78
CA LEU A 64 -1.91 14.53 -17.73
C LEU A 64 -2.14 15.97 -17.28
N PHE A 65 -1.07 16.77 -17.16
CA PHE A 65 -1.18 18.20 -16.87
C PHE A 65 -1.94 18.97 -17.95
N TRP A 66 -1.86 18.52 -19.20
CA TRP A 66 -2.57 19.17 -20.29
C TRP A 66 -4.07 18.80 -20.31
N LEU A 67 -4.42 17.58 -19.86
CA LEU A 67 -5.80 17.08 -19.84
C LEU A 67 -6.59 17.41 -18.56
N GLY A 68 -5.93 17.77 -17.45
CA GLY A 68 -6.63 18.03 -16.18
C GLY A 68 -5.71 18.51 -15.05
N SER A 69 -6.16 18.31 -13.81
CA SER A 69 -5.43 18.67 -12.58
C SER A 69 -4.93 17.41 -11.85
N PRO A 70 -3.82 16.78 -12.30
CA PRO A 70 -3.30 15.59 -11.65
C PRO A 70 -2.71 15.90 -10.27
N ASP A 71 -2.91 14.99 -9.31
CA ASP A 71 -2.29 15.08 -7.98
C ASP A 71 -0.79 14.75 -8.09
N LEU A 72 0.05 15.79 -8.09
CA LEU A 72 1.50 15.67 -8.13
C LEU A 72 2.09 14.82 -7.00
N GLY A 73 1.47 14.88 -5.83
CA GLY A 73 1.88 14.19 -4.63
C GLY A 73 1.69 12.67 -4.75
N LEU A 74 0.49 12.28 -5.17
CA LEU A 74 0.16 10.89 -5.51
C LEU A 74 1.10 10.34 -6.58
N MET A 75 1.35 11.12 -7.63
CA MET A 75 2.25 10.73 -8.72
C MET A 75 3.68 10.53 -8.23
N PHE A 76 4.22 11.48 -7.46
CA PHE A 76 5.57 11.38 -6.91
C PHE A 76 5.74 10.12 -6.06
N ALA A 77 4.80 9.86 -5.14
CA ALA A 77 4.82 8.65 -4.31
C ALA A 77 4.78 7.37 -5.15
N ASN A 78 3.96 7.33 -6.21
CA ASN A 78 3.87 6.18 -7.10
C ASN A 78 5.19 5.97 -7.88
N TYR A 79 5.78 7.03 -8.44
CA TYR A 79 7.08 6.95 -9.12
C TYR A 79 8.21 6.52 -8.17
N LEU A 80 8.22 7.04 -6.94
CA LEU A 80 9.17 6.62 -5.90
C LEU A 80 8.99 5.13 -5.56
N GLY A 81 7.74 4.67 -5.41
CA GLY A 81 7.42 3.26 -5.21
C GLY A 81 7.92 2.38 -6.35
N TYR A 82 7.72 2.79 -7.60
CA TYR A 82 8.22 2.06 -8.78
C TYR A 82 9.76 2.02 -8.84
N TRP A 83 10.41 3.12 -8.46
CA TRP A 83 11.87 3.19 -8.42
C TRP A 83 12.45 2.23 -7.36
N LEU A 84 11.89 2.23 -6.14
CA LEU A 84 12.29 1.33 -5.05
C LEU A 84 11.99 -0.14 -5.34
N ALA A 85 10.80 -0.43 -5.86
CA ALA A 85 10.42 -1.79 -6.25
C ALA A 85 11.32 -2.33 -7.36
N GLY A 86 11.61 -1.51 -8.37
CA GLY A 86 12.56 -1.87 -9.43
C GLY A 86 13.97 -2.10 -8.90
N ALA A 87 14.46 -1.26 -7.99
CA ALA A 87 15.78 -1.43 -7.36
C ALA A 87 15.90 -2.78 -6.65
N GLY A 88 14.90 -3.17 -5.85
CA GLY A 88 14.85 -4.49 -5.21
C GLY A 88 14.81 -5.64 -6.21
N LEU A 89 13.93 -5.55 -7.22
CA LEU A 89 13.77 -6.60 -8.23
C LEU A 89 14.99 -6.73 -9.17
N ILE A 90 15.74 -5.66 -9.43
CA ILE A 90 16.98 -5.73 -10.22
C ILE A 90 18.00 -6.62 -9.51
N ALA A 91 18.14 -6.48 -8.20
CA ALA A 91 19.04 -7.34 -7.42
C ALA A 91 18.61 -8.82 -7.47
N VAL A 92 17.29 -9.09 -7.47
CA VAL A 92 16.73 -10.44 -7.67
C VAL A 92 17.03 -10.96 -9.08
N GLY A 93 16.81 -10.15 -10.12
CA GLY A 93 17.07 -10.52 -11.51
C GLY A 93 18.54 -10.78 -11.80
N MET A 94 19.45 -9.99 -11.21
CA MET A 94 20.89 -10.23 -11.26
C MET A 94 21.27 -11.60 -10.71
N LEU A 95 20.66 -12.00 -9.59
CA LEU A 95 20.88 -13.31 -8.99
C LEU A 95 20.47 -14.44 -9.95
N ALA A 96 19.34 -14.29 -10.65
CA ALA A 96 18.90 -15.27 -11.64
C ALA A 96 19.86 -15.37 -12.84
N SER A 97 20.40 -14.24 -13.32
CA SER A 97 21.42 -14.22 -14.38
C SER A 97 22.70 -14.94 -13.96
N MET A 98 23.08 -14.90 -12.67
CA MET A 98 24.23 -15.66 -12.17
C MET A 98 24.05 -17.18 -12.16
N LEU A 99 22.82 -17.71 -12.28
CA LEU A 99 22.57 -19.15 -12.21
C LEU A 99 22.74 -19.87 -13.55
N THR A 100 22.90 -19.13 -14.66
CA THR A 100 22.92 -19.72 -16.00
C THR A 100 23.83 -18.94 -16.95
N ALA A 101 24.40 -19.62 -17.93
CA ALA A 101 25.19 -19.00 -19.01
C ALA A 101 24.32 -18.61 -20.22
N ASN A 102 23.02 -18.94 -20.23
CA ASN A 102 22.13 -18.62 -21.35
C ASN A 102 21.17 -17.49 -20.95
N ALA A 103 21.24 -16.35 -21.66
CA ALA A 103 20.40 -15.18 -21.43
C ALA A 103 18.89 -15.50 -21.44
N THR A 104 18.43 -16.40 -22.31
CA THR A 104 17.02 -16.80 -22.35
C THR A 104 16.61 -17.52 -21.07
N VAL A 105 17.47 -18.40 -20.54
CA VAL A 105 17.21 -19.10 -19.28
C VAL A 105 17.30 -18.12 -18.10
N ALA A 106 18.21 -17.15 -18.16
CA ALA A 106 18.35 -16.10 -17.15
C ALA A 106 17.09 -15.25 -17.07
N PHE A 107 16.52 -14.90 -18.23
CA PHE A 107 15.25 -14.19 -18.33
C PHE A 107 14.11 -14.97 -17.67
N ILE A 108 13.94 -16.25 -18.01
CA ILE A 108 12.86 -17.08 -17.46
C ILE A 108 13.01 -17.24 -15.94
N LEU A 109 14.21 -17.56 -15.44
CA LEU A 109 14.47 -17.66 -14.01
C LEU A 109 14.26 -16.33 -13.28
N GLY A 110 14.71 -15.23 -13.88
CA GLY A 110 14.51 -13.88 -13.34
C GLY A 110 13.03 -13.54 -13.23
N ALA A 111 12.25 -13.87 -14.26
CA ALA A 111 10.81 -13.66 -14.27
C ALA A 111 10.11 -14.50 -13.20
N LEU A 112 10.51 -15.76 -13.02
CA LEU A 112 9.97 -16.61 -11.96
C LEU A 112 10.29 -16.08 -10.55
N PHE A 113 11.53 -15.63 -10.32
CA PHE A 113 11.91 -15.06 -9.03
C PHE A 113 11.21 -13.73 -8.76
N CYS A 114 11.12 -12.85 -9.75
CA CYS A 114 10.36 -11.60 -9.61
C CYS A 114 8.87 -11.88 -9.39
N ALA A 115 8.30 -12.84 -10.12
CA ALA A 115 6.91 -13.26 -9.97
C ALA A 115 6.63 -13.79 -8.57
N PHE A 116 7.55 -14.55 -7.98
CA PHE A 116 7.41 -15.01 -6.59
C PHE A 116 7.22 -13.82 -5.64
N PHE A 117 8.12 -12.83 -5.64
CA PHE A 117 7.98 -11.67 -4.74
C PHE A 117 6.72 -10.83 -5.00
N VAL A 118 6.31 -10.69 -6.26
CA VAL A 118 5.14 -9.88 -6.63
C VAL A 118 3.82 -10.59 -6.36
N LEU A 119 3.73 -11.90 -6.62
CA LEU A 119 2.47 -12.66 -6.59
C LEU A 119 2.15 -13.31 -5.25
N VAL A 120 3.14 -13.52 -4.39
CA VAL A 120 3.00 -14.24 -3.11
C VAL A 120 1.87 -13.71 -2.22
N ASN A 121 1.62 -12.39 -2.24
CA ASN A 121 0.52 -11.76 -1.48
C ASN A 121 -0.48 -11.03 -2.40
N SER A 122 -0.61 -11.49 -3.65
CA SER A 122 -1.58 -10.91 -4.57
C SER A 122 -3.00 -11.38 -4.22
N PRO A 123 -4.01 -10.49 -4.20
CA PRO A 123 -5.38 -10.85 -3.84
C PRO A 123 -6.03 -11.85 -4.81
N GLN A 124 -5.44 -12.04 -5.99
CA GLN A 124 -5.90 -12.96 -7.03
C GLN A 124 -5.45 -14.41 -6.80
N TRP A 125 -4.40 -14.63 -6.01
CA TRP A 125 -3.91 -15.97 -5.70
C TRP A 125 -4.39 -16.39 -4.30
N THR A 126 -5.39 -17.27 -4.23
CA THR A 126 -5.91 -17.79 -2.96
C THR A 126 -4.97 -18.84 -2.37
N LEU A 127 -3.91 -18.39 -1.70
CA LEU A 127 -3.17 -19.22 -0.76
C LEU A 127 -4.05 -19.51 0.47
N SER A 128 -3.82 -20.63 1.17
CA SER A 128 -4.53 -20.87 2.44
C SER A 128 -4.24 -19.72 3.42
N ARG A 129 -5.22 -19.36 4.27
CA ARG A 129 -5.13 -18.20 5.17
C ARG A 129 -3.84 -18.21 6.00
N THR A 130 -3.42 -19.38 6.48
CA THR A 130 -2.19 -19.55 7.27
C THR A 130 -0.92 -19.27 6.48
N LEU A 131 -0.84 -19.71 5.22
CA LEU A 131 0.31 -19.43 4.37
C LEU A 131 0.33 -17.97 3.89
N ALA A 132 -0.84 -17.38 3.66
CA ALA A 132 -0.97 -15.96 3.33
C ALA A 132 -0.46 -15.07 4.47
N ASP A 133 -0.86 -15.35 5.71
CA ASP A 133 -0.42 -14.57 6.88
C ASP A 133 1.09 -14.72 7.15
N LEU A 134 1.66 -15.93 6.93
CA LEU A 134 3.11 -16.16 7.09
C LEU A 134 3.95 -15.48 6.00
N LEU A 135 3.42 -15.40 4.78
CA LEU A 135 4.13 -14.83 3.63
C LEU A 135 3.80 -13.35 3.38
N ALA A 136 2.79 -12.80 4.07
CA ALA A 136 2.41 -11.40 3.97
C ALA A 136 3.60 -10.42 4.14
N PRO A 137 4.54 -10.62 5.09
CA PRO A 137 5.70 -9.72 5.27
C PRO A 137 6.72 -9.79 4.13
N ILE A 138 6.65 -10.82 3.28
CA ILE A 138 7.60 -11.05 2.17
C ILE A 138 7.03 -10.51 0.86
N GLY A 139 5.71 -10.32 0.75
CA GLY A 139 5.06 -9.90 -0.47
C GLY A 139 5.35 -8.45 -0.85
N LEU A 140 5.86 -8.24 -2.06
CA LEU A 140 6.15 -6.92 -2.60
C LEU A 140 4.88 -6.08 -2.79
N PHE A 141 3.78 -6.73 -3.16
CA PHE A 141 2.53 -6.06 -3.51
C PHE A 141 1.97 -5.24 -2.34
N ALA A 142 1.98 -5.78 -1.12
CA ALA A 142 1.42 -5.10 0.06
C ALA A 142 2.16 -3.79 0.36
N HIS A 143 3.50 -3.80 0.30
CA HIS A 143 4.30 -2.61 0.51
C HIS A 143 4.22 -1.61 -0.64
N PHE A 144 3.91 -2.07 -1.86
CA PHE A 144 3.77 -1.22 -3.04
C PHE A 144 2.39 -0.53 -3.12
N ASP A 145 1.35 -1.14 -2.54
CA ASP A 145 -0.02 -0.61 -2.59
C ASP A 145 -0.12 0.75 -1.87
N ASP A 146 0.56 0.91 -0.73
CA ASP A 146 0.66 2.19 0.00
C ASP A 146 1.14 3.34 -0.91
N PHE A 147 2.21 3.09 -1.68
CA PHE A 147 2.77 4.09 -2.61
C PHE A 147 1.82 4.39 -3.78
N THR A 148 1.04 3.39 -4.21
CA THR A 148 0.03 3.56 -5.26
C THR A 148 -1.10 4.48 -4.79
N GLY A 149 -1.41 4.45 -3.48
CA GLY A 149 -2.33 5.38 -2.83
C GLY A 149 -1.72 6.73 -2.46
N GLY A 150 -0.44 6.99 -2.72
CA GLY A 150 0.17 8.28 -2.39
C GLY A 150 0.72 8.39 -0.97
N VAL A 151 0.75 7.26 -0.24
CA VAL A 151 1.27 7.20 1.12
C VAL A 151 2.67 6.59 1.10
N ILE A 152 3.65 7.35 1.59
CA ILE A 152 5.04 6.91 1.72
C ILE A 152 5.22 6.34 3.12
N THR A 153 5.32 5.02 3.23
CA THR A 153 5.52 4.33 4.51
C THR A 153 7.00 4.00 4.75
N LEU A 154 7.46 4.18 5.99
CA LEU A 154 8.83 3.80 6.38
C LEU A 154 9.07 2.29 6.22
N SER A 155 8.03 1.51 6.52
CA SER A 155 8.00 0.06 6.32
C SER A 155 8.26 -0.33 4.87
N GLY A 156 7.55 0.29 3.92
CA GLY A 156 7.77 0.02 2.50
C GLY A 156 9.18 0.41 2.05
N LEU A 157 9.67 1.59 2.44
CA LEU A 157 11.01 2.06 2.09
C LEU A 157 12.12 1.08 2.56
N LEU A 158 12.05 0.67 3.82
CA LEU A 158 13.04 -0.24 4.42
C LEU A 158 12.90 -1.67 3.88
N TYR A 159 11.68 -2.12 3.57
CA TYR A 159 11.46 -3.39 2.89
C TYR A 159 12.20 -3.44 1.55
N PHE A 160 12.03 -2.46 0.66
CA PHE A 160 12.68 -2.45 -0.65
C PHE A 160 14.21 -2.36 -0.56
N ILE A 161 14.72 -1.51 0.33
CA ILE A 161 16.17 -1.38 0.56
C ILE A 161 16.75 -2.69 1.12
N SER A 162 16.06 -3.31 2.07
CA SER A 162 16.52 -4.57 2.67
C SER A 162 16.46 -5.74 1.69
N LEU A 163 15.45 -5.79 0.80
CA LEU A 163 15.37 -6.76 -0.29
C LEU A 163 16.54 -6.59 -1.26
N ALA A 164 16.80 -5.36 -1.72
CA ALA A 164 17.93 -5.07 -2.58
C ALA A 164 19.26 -5.48 -1.92
N GLY A 165 19.49 -5.06 -0.67
CA GLY A 165 20.70 -5.37 0.09
C GLY A 165 20.90 -6.87 0.32
N LEU A 166 19.83 -7.60 0.68
CA LEU A 166 19.89 -9.04 0.88
C LEU A 166 20.24 -9.79 -0.41
N MET A 167 19.60 -9.42 -1.52
CA MET A 167 19.86 -10.04 -2.81
C MET A 167 21.26 -9.72 -3.34
N LEU A 168 21.75 -8.49 -3.15
CA LEU A 168 23.12 -8.12 -3.50
C LEU A 168 24.15 -8.85 -2.62
N TYR A 169 23.87 -9.04 -1.33
CA TYR A 169 24.71 -9.86 -0.45
C TYR A 169 24.80 -11.32 -0.95
N ILE A 170 23.68 -11.91 -1.39
CA ILE A 170 23.69 -13.26 -1.97
C ILE A 170 24.45 -13.30 -3.31
N ASN A 171 24.30 -12.29 -4.17
CA ASN A 171 25.10 -12.17 -5.40
C ASN A 171 26.61 -12.14 -5.07
N MET A 172 27.03 -11.30 -4.11
CA MET A 172 28.41 -11.22 -3.65
C MET A 172 28.91 -12.57 -3.12
N LEU A 173 28.09 -13.29 -2.35
CA LEU A 173 28.43 -14.60 -1.82
C LEU A 173 28.65 -15.64 -2.93
N LEU A 174 27.82 -15.61 -3.97
CA LEU A 174 27.92 -16.50 -5.12
C LEU A 174 29.18 -16.22 -5.96
N VAL A 175 29.53 -14.94 -6.16
CA VAL A 175 30.80 -14.54 -6.81
C VAL A 175 32.00 -15.02 -5.99
N GLY A 176 31.98 -14.77 -4.67
CA GLY A 176 33.08 -15.08 -3.77
C GLY A 176 33.30 -16.58 -3.53
N ARG A 177 32.36 -17.45 -3.92
CA ARG A 177 32.44 -18.91 -3.75
C ARG A 177 33.72 -19.53 -4.33
N ARG A 178 34.32 -18.88 -5.34
CA ARG A 178 35.57 -19.33 -5.97
C ARG A 178 36.80 -19.24 -5.06
N HIS A 179 36.82 -18.31 -4.11
CA HIS A 179 37.96 -18.08 -3.22
C HIS A 179 37.86 -18.83 -1.88
N TRP A 180 36.84 -19.68 -1.72
CA TRP A 180 36.57 -20.32 -0.45
C TRP A 180 37.64 -21.38 -0.13
N PRO A 181 38.38 -21.25 0.98
CA PRO A 181 39.28 -22.29 1.42
C PRO A 181 38.48 -23.55 1.77
N ALA A 182 39.06 -24.73 1.50
CA ALA A 182 38.38 -26.00 1.76
C ALA A 182 37.95 -26.16 3.23
N GLN A 183 38.75 -25.63 4.16
CA GLN A 183 38.48 -25.62 5.60
C GLN A 183 38.98 -24.30 6.20
N ALA A 184 38.22 -23.76 7.15
CA ALA A 184 38.67 -22.67 8.01
C ALA A 184 38.25 -22.99 9.44
N GLY A 185 39.19 -23.03 10.38
CA GLY A 185 38.90 -23.35 11.78
C GLY A 185 38.34 -24.76 12.02
N GLY A 186 38.75 -25.74 11.20
CA GLY A 186 38.36 -27.16 11.35
C GLY A 186 36.98 -27.55 10.79
N HIS A 187 36.18 -26.58 10.34
CA HIS A 187 34.89 -26.83 9.70
C HIS A 187 34.93 -26.46 8.22
N LYS A 188 34.02 -27.04 7.43
CA LYS A 188 33.86 -26.69 6.02
C LYS A 188 33.45 -25.22 5.91
N TYR A 189 34.22 -24.42 5.17
CA TYR A 189 33.97 -22.98 5.01
C TYR A 189 32.58 -22.70 4.42
N SER A 190 32.08 -23.59 3.56
CA SER A 190 30.73 -23.53 3.00
C SER A 190 29.63 -23.60 4.07
N LEU A 191 29.84 -24.36 5.15
CA LEU A 191 28.88 -24.48 6.25
C LEU A 191 28.83 -23.17 7.04
N HIS A 192 29.98 -22.56 7.33
CA HIS A 192 30.04 -21.24 7.97
C HIS A 192 29.32 -20.17 7.13
N GLN A 193 29.54 -20.18 5.81
CA GLN A 193 28.88 -19.23 4.91
C GLN A 193 27.37 -19.45 4.83
N LEU A 194 26.91 -20.70 4.86
CA LEU A 194 25.49 -21.03 4.92
C LEU A 194 24.86 -20.52 6.22
N ILE A 195 25.47 -20.82 7.38
CA ILE A 195 24.97 -20.37 8.69
C ILE A 195 24.92 -18.84 8.75
N ARG A 196 25.99 -18.17 8.30
CA ARG A 196 26.04 -16.70 8.24
C ARG A 196 24.92 -16.13 7.37
N THR A 197 24.68 -16.74 6.22
CA THR A 197 23.62 -16.30 5.29
C THR A 197 22.24 -16.49 5.89
N VAL A 198 21.97 -17.64 6.52
CA VAL A 198 20.70 -17.89 7.22
C VAL A 198 20.50 -16.89 8.36
N ALA A 199 21.54 -16.59 9.14
CA ALA A 199 21.48 -15.60 10.22
C ALA A 199 21.19 -14.18 9.69
N VAL A 200 21.81 -13.78 8.58
CA VAL A 200 21.54 -12.48 7.93
C VAL A 200 20.11 -12.42 7.39
N VAL A 201 19.63 -13.47 6.72
CA VAL A 201 18.24 -13.57 6.23
C VAL A 201 17.27 -13.44 7.41
N ALA A 202 17.48 -14.20 8.49
CA ALA A 202 16.65 -14.14 9.69
C ALA A 202 16.66 -12.73 10.31
N GLY A 203 17.83 -12.10 10.44
CA GLY A 203 17.96 -10.75 10.97
C GLY A 203 17.23 -9.71 10.13
N VAL A 204 17.35 -9.77 8.80
CA VAL A 204 16.64 -8.88 7.88
C VAL A 204 15.13 -9.07 7.98
N ILE A 205 14.65 -10.32 8.04
CA ILE A 205 13.22 -10.61 8.22
C ILE A 205 12.73 -10.06 9.56
N SER A 206 13.46 -10.30 10.66
CA SER A 206 13.09 -9.79 11.99
C SER A 206 13.03 -8.27 12.02
N ILE A 207 14.01 -7.58 11.42
CA ILE A 207 14.03 -6.12 11.33
C ILE A 207 12.81 -5.61 10.56
N ASN A 208 12.50 -6.20 9.41
CA ASN A 208 11.31 -5.81 8.64
C ASN A 208 10.01 -6.05 9.41
N VAL A 209 9.87 -7.17 10.13
CA VAL A 209 8.70 -7.45 10.96
C VAL A 209 8.56 -6.43 12.10
N ILE A 210 9.67 -5.99 12.71
CA ILE A 210 9.65 -4.96 13.75
C ILE A 210 9.26 -3.61 13.16
N ILE A 211 9.85 -3.21 12.04
CA ILE A 211 9.55 -1.95 11.35
C ILE A 211 8.11 -1.93 10.84
N ALA A 212 7.57 -3.06 10.39
CA ALA A 212 6.18 -3.15 9.96
C ALA A 212 5.18 -2.82 11.08
N ARG A 213 5.59 -2.91 12.35
CA ARG A 213 4.79 -2.46 13.50
C ARG A 213 4.94 -0.97 13.80
N ALA A 214 5.96 -0.30 13.24
CA ALA A 214 6.14 1.14 13.39
C ALA A 214 5.23 1.89 12.39
N THR A 215 4.30 2.69 12.90
CA THR A 215 3.27 3.41 12.12
C THR A 215 3.77 4.72 11.51
N VAL A 216 5.03 4.77 11.09
CA VAL A 216 5.59 5.98 10.47
C VAL A 216 5.19 6.01 8.98
N ARG A 217 4.22 6.87 8.66
CA ARG A 217 3.69 7.10 7.32
C ARG A 217 3.59 8.59 7.01
N VAL A 218 3.87 8.95 5.76
CA VAL A 218 3.75 10.32 5.23
C VAL A 218 2.79 10.30 4.06
N ASP A 219 1.68 11.02 4.16
CA ASP A 219 0.77 11.24 3.04
C ASP A 219 1.32 12.31 2.12
N ALA A 220 1.64 11.93 0.88
CA ALA A 220 2.18 12.82 -0.13
C ALA A 220 1.08 13.47 -0.98
N THR A 221 -0.17 12.99 -0.94
CA THR A 221 -1.27 13.49 -1.79
C THR A 221 -1.50 15.00 -1.60
N ALA A 222 -1.84 15.69 -2.70
CA ALA A 222 -2.00 17.15 -2.72
C ALA A 222 -3.12 17.62 -1.78
N GLU A 223 -4.21 16.85 -1.68
CA GLU A 223 -5.33 17.13 -0.78
C GLU A 223 -5.21 16.44 0.58
N ARG A 224 -4.10 15.73 0.86
CA ARG A 224 -3.90 15.03 2.13
C ARG A 224 -5.03 14.03 2.42
N MET A 225 -5.48 13.30 1.39
CA MET A 225 -6.64 12.40 1.43
C MET A 225 -6.50 11.24 2.43
N HIS A 226 -5.28 10.96 2.88
CA HIS A 226 -4.94 9.92 3.86
C HIS A 226 -4.34 10.50 5.14
N SER A 227 -4.55 11.81 5.40
CA SER A 227 -4.21 12.46 6.65
C SER A 227 -5.38 13.27 7.22
N LEU A 228 -5.55 13.28 8.54
CA LEU A 228 -6.57 14.08 9.21
C LEU A 228 -6.26 15.57 9.05
N SER A 229 -7.27 16.35 8.70
CA SER A 229 -7.15 17.81 8.64
C SER A 229 -6.75 18.37 10.01
N ALA A 230 -6.03 19.49 10.02
CA ALA A 230 -5.62 20.15 11.27
C ALA A 230 -6.82 20.46 12.17
N LYS A 231 -7.97 20.81 11.57
CA LYS A 231 -9.21 21.07 12.30
C LYS A 231 -9.77 19.79 12.94
N THR A 232 -9.70 18.65 12.26
CA THR A 232 -10.11 17.38 12.83
C THR A 232 -9.22 16.98 14.00
N LYS A 233 -7.90 17.16 13.90
CA LYS A 233 -6.98 16.89 15.03
C LYS A 233 -7.31 17.77 16.25
N GLU A 234 -7.65 19.03 16.04
CA GLU A 234 -8.13 19.93 17.10
C GLU A 234 -9.44 19.43 17.73
N LEU A 235 -10.42 19.04 16.90
CA LEU A 235 -11.71 18.51 17.36
C LEU A 235 -11.57 17.21 18.16
N ILE A 236 -10.65 16.33 17.77
CA ILE A 236 -10.31 15.13 18.53
C ILE A 236 -9.66 15.52 19.86
N GLY A 237 -8.81 16.56 19.86
CA GLY A 237 -8.21 17.13 21.07
C GLY A 237 -9.21 17.65 22.09
N GLU A 238 -10.37 18.14 21.63
CA GLU A 238 -11.48 18.59 22.49
C GLU A 238 -12.26 17.45 23.17
N LEU A 239 -12.09 16.19 22.73
CA LEU A 239 -12.79 15.05 23.32
C LEU A 239 -12.26 14.72 24.72
N SER A 240 -13.18 14.47 25.66
CA SER A 240 -12.86 14.06 27.02
C SER A 240 -12.29 12.63 27.04
N PRO A 241 -11.12 12.39 27.66
CA PRO A 241 -10.56 11.04 27.78
C PRO A 241 -11.40 10.10 28.65
N ASP A 242 -12.25 10.64 29.53
CA ASP A 242 -13.12 9.85 30.41
C ASP A 242 -14.35 9.25 29.69
N ARG A 243 -14.62 9.70 28.46
CA ARG A 243 -15.74 9.23 27.63
C ARG A 243 -15.26 8.99 26.21
N PRO A 244 -14.52 7.89 25.98
CA PRO A 244 -14.04 7.55 24.64
C PRO A 244 -15.21 7.35 23.67
N VAL A 245 -14.95 7.68 22.41
CA VAL A 245 -15.83 7.34 21.29
C VAL A 245 -15.37 5.99 20.75
N PHE A 246 -16.23 4.99 20.82
CA PHE A 246 -15.99 3.69 20.22
C PHE A 246 -16.57 3.66 18.81
N ILE A 247 -15.78 3.22 17.85
CA ILE A 247 -16.18 3.10 16.44
C ILE A 247 -16.11 1.63 16.06
N GLN A 248 -17.24 1.01 15.77
CA GLN A 248 -17.32 -0.36 15.26
C GLN A 248 -17.59 -0.33 13.76
N ALA A 249 -16.60 -0.72 12.98
CA ALA A 249 -16.64 -0.71 11.51
C ALA A 249 -16.90 -2.12 10.99
N TYR A 250 -18.01 -2.33 10.29
CA TYR A 250 -18.36 -3.58 9.64
C TYR A 250 -18.12 -3.45 8.14
N ILE A 251 -16.96 -3.92 7.70
CA ILE A 251 -16.42 -3.66 6.36
C ILE A 251 -16.13 -4.99 5.66
N SER A 252 -16.62 -5.13 4.43
CA SER A 252 -16.33 -6.31 3.62
C SER A 252 -14.86 -6.36 3.18
N PRO A 253 -14.21 -7.54 3.24
CA PRO A 253 -12.81 -7.68 2.87
C PRO A 253 -12.59 -7.49 1.37
N ARG A 254 -13.58 -7.84 0.53
CA ARG A 254 -13.59 -7.64 -0.91
C ARG A 254 -14.78 -6.76 -1.28
N VAL A 255 -14.54 -5.81 -2.18
CA VAL A 255 -15.55 -4.90 -2.73
C VAL A 255 -15.34 -4.75 -4.23
N PRO A 256 -16.40 -4.47 -5.01
CA PRO A 256 -16.28 -4.18 -6.44
C PRO A 256 -15.32 -3.02 -6.70
N ARG A 257 -14.75 -2.97 -7.91
CA ARG A 257 -13.76 -1.95 -8.32
C ARG A 257 -14.19 -0.51 -8.00
N GLU A 258 -15.48 -0.21 -8.14
CA GLU A 258 -16.05 1.11 -7.89
C GLU A 258 -15.98 1.56 -6.42
N TYR A 259 -15.78 0.63 -5.48
CA TYR A 259 -15.72 0.89 -4.04
C TYR A 259 -14.34 0.62 -3.43
N VAL A 260 -13.36 0.14 -4.21
CA VAL A 260 -12.00 -0.16 -3.72
C VAL A 260 -11.36 1.07 -3.09
N GLU A 261 -11.48 2.22 -3.76
CA GLU A 261 -10.96 3.50 -3.27
C GLU A 261 -11.69 3.96 -2.01
N THR A 262 -13.03 4.01 -2.03
CA THR A 262 -13.84 4.39 -0.86
C THR A 262 -13.53 3.53 0.36
N ARG A 263 -13.39 2.21 0.18
CA ARG A 263 -13.03 1.27 1.25
C ARG A 263 -11.63 1.56 1.79
N SER A 264 -10.65 1.79 0.91
CA SER A 264 -9.29 2.11 1.29
C SER A 264 -9.24 3.42 2.09
N ASN A 265 -9.89 4.47 1.59
CA ASN A 265 -9.98 5.77 2.25
C ASN A 265 -10.65 5.67 3.62
N LEU A 266 -11.73 4.89 3.73
CA LEU A 266 -12.41 4.65 5.00
C LEU A 266 -11.51 3.95 6.01
N LEU A 267 -10.86 2.85 5.62
CA LEU A 267 -9.95 2.12 6.50
C LEU A 267 -8.76 2.98 6.93
N ASN A 268 -8.13 3.69 6.01
CA ASN A 268 -7.00 4.56 6.29
C ASN A 268 -7.37 5.68 7.28
N MET A 269 -8.53 6.31 7.08
CA MET A 269 -9.03 7.37 7.95
C MET A 269 -9.40 6.85 9.34
N LEU A 270 -10.01 5.66 9.42
CA LEU A 270 -10.31 4.99 10.68
C LEU A 270 -9.04 4.65 11.48
N GLU A 271 -8.02 4.10 10.82
CA GLU A 271 -6.73 3.84 11.44
C GLU A 271 -6.06 5.13 11.93
N GLU A 272 -6.19 6.22 11.20
CA GLU A 272 -5.61 7.50 11.62
C GLU A 272 -6.36 8.13 12.79
N LEU A 273 -7.69 8.02 12.80
CA LEU A 273 -8.52 8.44 13.94
C LEU A 273 -8.15 7.68 15.21
N ASP A 274 -7.92 6.37 15.10
CA ASP A 274 -7.46 5.53 16.23
C ASP A 274 -6.07 5.96 16.70
N ALA A 275 -5.12 6.11 15.77
CA ALA A 275 -3.74 6.49 16.06
C ALA A 275 -3.61 7.89 16.68
N VAL A 276 -4.37 8.88 16.21
CA VAL A 276 -4.36 10.26 16.73
C VAL A 276 -5.25 10.40 17.96
N GLY A 277 -6.37 9.68 18.00
CA GLY A 277 -7.34 9.72 19.10
C GLY A 277 -6.82 9.10 20.39
N GLY A 278 -5.99 8.06 20.30
CA GLY A 278 -5.39 7.40 21.46
C GLY A 278 -6.48 6.91 22.43
N SER A 279 -6.47 7.38 23.69
CA SER A 279 -7.50 6.98 24.66
C SER A 279 -8.88 7.57 24.39
N ARG A 280 -9.02 8.56 23.50
CA ARG A 280 -10.28 9.27 23.23
C ARG A 280 -11.14 8.63 22.14
N ILE A 281 -10.51 7.90 21.21
CA ILE A 281 -11.20 7.23 20.11
C ILE A 281 -10.61 5.83 20.03
N GLN A 282 -11.48 4.83 19.99
CA GLN A 282 -11.08 3.43 19.82
C GLN A 282 -11.83 2.83 18.65
N VAL A 283 -11.10 2.32 17.67
CA VAL A 283 -11.66 1.78 16.44
C VAL A 283 -11.52 0.27 16.39
N TYR A 284 -12.63 -0.42 16.17
CA TYR A 284 -12.69 -1.86 15.97
C TYR A 284 -13.19 -2.16 14.56
N VAL A 285 -12.33 -2.74 13.73
CA VAL A 285 -12.67 -3.13 12.37
C VAL A 285 -13.02 -4.62 12.33
N HIS A 286 -14.30 -4.91 12.11
CA HIS A 286 -14.82 -6.24 11.88
C HIS A 286 -14.86 -6.53 10.38
N LYS A 287 -14.13 -7.58 9.95
CA LYS A 287 -14.22 -8.08 8.58
C LYS A 287 -15.55 -8.78 8.41
N THR A 288 -16.43 -8.25 7.57
CA THR A 288 -17.84 -8.70 7.51
C THR A 288 -18.21 -9.21 6.13
N GLU A 289 -18.58 -10.47 6.05
CA GLU A 289 -19.11 -11.11 4.84
C GLU A 289 -20.58 -11.50 5.07
N PRO A 290 -21.41 -11.59 4.02
CA PRO A 290 -22.79 -12.06 4.17
C PRO A 290 -22.84 -13.42 4.89
N PHE A 291 -23.82 -13.57 5.78
CA PHE A 291 -24.07 -14.80 6.56
C PHE A 291 -23.01 -15.17 7.60
N THR A 292 -22.06 -14.29 7.92
CA THR A 292 -21.15 -14.50 9.06
C THR A 292 -21.76 -14.01 10.38
N GLU A 293 -21.15 -14.39 11.50
CA GLU A 293 -21.57 -13.97 12.83
C GLU A 293 -21.43 -12.46 13.01
N GLU A 294 -20.37 -11.86 12.45
CA GLU A 294 -20.16 -10.42 12.43
C GLU A 294 -21.29 -9.69 11.66
N ALA A 295 -21.77 -10.27 10.57
CA ALA A 295 -22.89 -9.70 9.81
C ALA A 295 -24.21 -9.80 10.57
N ARG A 296 -24.40 -10.86 11.36
CA ARG A 296 -25.54 -10.99 12.27
C ARG A 296 -25.50 -9.94 13.37
N GLN A 297 -24.33 -9.76 14.01
CA GLN A 297 -24.11 -8.73 15.04
C GLN A 297 -24.33 -7.32 14.48
N ALA A 298 -23.80 -7.01 13.29
CA ALA A 298 -23.99 -5.72 12.64
C ALA A 298 -25.47 -5.37 12.45
N ARG A 299 -26.27 -6.37 12.05
CA ARG A 299 -27.72 -6.23 11.83
C ARG A 299 -28.51 -6.11 13.12
N GLU A 300 -28.23 -6.97 14.10
CA GLU A 300 -29.01 -7.03 15.34
C GLU A 300 -28.68 -5.88 16.29
N ASN A 301 -27.40 -5.52 16.42
CA ASN A 301 -26.98 -4.49 17.37
C ASN A 301 -27.14 -3.08 16.79
N PHE A 302 -26.87 -2.90 15.50
CA PHE A 302 -26.74 -1.57 14.88
C PHE A 302 -27.62 -1.37 13.63
N GLY A 303 -28.39 -2.38 13.19
CA GLY A 303 -29.23 -2.25 11.99
C GLY A 303 -28.46 -2.12 10.66
N ILE A 304 -27.16 -2.45 10.65
CA ILE A 304 -26.31 -2.37 9.46
C ILE A 304 -26.58 -3.60 8.57
N ASN A 305 -27.21 -3.37 7.42
CA ASN A 305 -27.57 -4.41 6.46
C ASN A 305 -26.65 -4.38 5.23
N PRO A 306 -26.41 -5.53 4.56
CA PRO A 306 -25.64 -5.55 3.32
C PRO A 306 -26.38 -4.80 2.22
N ARG A 307 -25.65 -4.01 1.43
CA ARG A 307 -26.19 -3.33 0.25
C ARG A 307 -25.81 -4.07 -1.01
N GLU A 308 -26.78 -4.22 -1.90
CA GLU A 308 -26.59 -4.73 -3.25
C GLU A 308 -25.99 -3.62 -4.13
N VAL A 309 -24.80 -3.89 -4.67
CA VAL A 309 -24.08 -2.97 -5.56
C VAL A 309 -23.79 -3.66 -6.89
N LEU A 310 -23.81 -2.89 -7.96
CA LEU A 310 -23.51 -3.40 -9.29
C LEU A 310 -21.99 -3.55 -9.43
N SER A 311 -21.56 -4.76 -9.79
CA SER A 311 -20.18 -5.08 -10.12
C SER A 311 -20.09 -5.35 -11.63
N THR A 312 -19.30 -4.54 -12.33
CA THR A 312 -18.96 -4.78 -13.74
C THR A 312 -17.60 -5.46 -13.80
N GLU A 313 -17.57 -6.76 -13.53
CA GLU A 313 -16.38 -7.58 -13.78
C GLU A 313 -16.50 -8.26 -15.15
N SER A 314 -15.67 -7.80 -16.08
CA SER A 314 -15.35 -8.48 -17.35
C SER A 314 -16.56 -9.08 -18.09
N ALA A 315 -17.40 -8.19 -18.65
CA ALA A 315 -18.52 -8.46 -19.55
C ALA A 315 -19.81 -9.08 -18.95
N ARG A 316 -19.89 -9.27 -17.62
CA ARG A 316 -21.18 -9.52 -16.94
C ARG A 316 -21.41 -8.51 -15.83
N THR A 317 -22.63 -7.98 -15.77
CA THR A 317 -23.09 -7.19 -14.62
C THR A 317 -23.63 -8.16 -13.58
N THR A 318 -22.91 -8.30 -12.48
CA THR A 318 -23.31 -9.11 -11.34
C THR A 318 -23.61 -8.18 -10.18
N THR A 319 -24.67 -8.46 -9.43
CA THR A 319 -24.95 -7.77 -8.18
C THR A 319 -24.22 -8.47 -7.04
N GLU A 320 -23.40 -7.73 -6.29
CA GLU A 320 -22.71 -8.23 -5.11
C GLU A 320 -23.26 -7.56 -3.85
N LYS A 321 -23.28 -8.29 -2.73
CA LYS A 321 -23.71 -7.79 -1.42
C LYS A 321 -22.49 -7.44 -0.59
N ILE A 322 -22.33 -6.16 -0.25
CA ILE A 322 -21.20 -5.68 0.55
C ILE A 322 -21.65 -4.92 1.80
N PHE A 323 -20.77 -4.90 2.81
CA PHE A 323 -20.89 -4.10 4.02
C PHE A 323 -19.86 -2.96 4.00
N LEU A 324 -20.33 -1.75 4.24
CA LEU A 324 -19.52 -0.53 4.45
C LEU A 324 -20.19 0.33 5.53
N GLY A 325 -20.52 -0.28 6.68
CA GLY A 325 -21.29 0.37 7.75
C GLY A 325 -20.45 0.64 9.00
N LEU A 326 -20.85 1.66 9.76
CA LEU A 326 -20.12 2.13 10.95
C LEU A 326 -21.11 2.43 12.07
N ALA A 327 -20.80 2.00 13.28
CA ALA A 327 -21.53 2.37 14.50
C ALA A 327 -20.62 3.13 15.45
N PHE A 328 -21.11 4.26 15.97
CA PHE A 328 -20.40 5.15 16.88
C PHE A 328 -21.12 5.15 18.22
N THR A 329 -20.40 4.87 19.30
CA THR A 329 -20.95 4.93 20.66
C THR A 329 -20.10 5.80 21.56
N CYS A 330 -20.75 6.64 22.38
CA CYS A 330 -20.08 7.46 23.39
C CYS A 330 -21.00 7.59 24.61
N GLY A 331 -20.69 6.84 25.67
CA GLY A 331 -21.58 6.68 26.81
C GLY A 331 -22.94 6.12 26.38
N PRO A 332 -24.07 6.78 26.68
CA PRO A 332 -25.41 6.27 26.33
C PRO A 332 -25.87 6.63 24.91
N ARG A 333 -25.05 7.33 24.12
CA ARG A 333 -25.43 7.77 22.78
C ARG A 333 -24.84 6.85 21.74
N GLU A 334 -25.65 6.60 20.73
CA GLU A 334 -25.30 5.79 19.58
C GLU A 334 -25.72 6.53 18.31
N GLU A 335 -24.86 6.50 17.30
CA GLU A 335 -25.16 6.96 15.94
C GLU A 335 -24.60 5.96 14.93
N VAL A 336 -25.35 5.67 13.89
CA VAL A 336 -25.00 4.64 12.91
C VAL A 336 -25.00 5.22 11.50
N ILE A 337 -23.93 4.95 10.76
CA ILE A 337 -23.85 5.12 9.30
C ILE A 337 -24.14 3.75 8.69
N PRO A 338 -25.34 3.52 8.12
CA PRO A 338 -25.73 2.19 7.67
C PRO A 338 -24.93 1.72 6.45
N PHE A 339 -24.53 2.64 5.58
CA PHE A 339 -23.70 2.35 4.41
C PHE A 339 -22.94 3.59 3.94
N PHE A 340 -21.65 3.44 3.70
CA PHE A 340 -20.79 4.48 3.14
C PHE A 340 -20.82 4.42 1.61
N ASP A 341 -21.49 5.39 0.97
CA ASP A 341 -21.59 5.46 -0.48
C ASP A 341 -20.33 6.09 -1.11
N ARG A 342 -20.11 5.82 -2.40
CA ARG A 342 -19.00 6.38 -3.16
C ARG A 342 -19.17 7.89 -3.38
N GLY A 343 -18.06 8.61 -3.44
CA GLY A 343 -18.04 10.07 -3.67
C GLY A 343 -18.38 10.92 -2.45
N LEU A 344 -18.66 10.31 -1.29
CA LEU A 344 -18.80 11.04 -0.02
C LEU A 344 -17.43 11.31 0.60
N PRO A 345 -17.15 12.54 1.09
CA PRO A 345 -15.93 12.81 1.84
C PRO A 345 -15.92 12.03 3.16
N VAL A 346 -15.02 11.04 3.25
CA VAL A 346 -14.89 10.13 4.39
C VAL A 346 -14.68 10.87 5.71
N GLU A 347 -13.69 11.77 5.77
CA GLU A 347 -13.36 12.51 6.98
C GLU A 347 -14.56 13.31 7.50
N TYR A 348 -15.30 13.97 6.60
CA TYR A 348 -16.46 14.79 6.98
C TYR A 348 -17.53 13.96 7.69
N GLU A 349 -17.95 12.84 7.12
CA GLU A 349 -19.00 11.99 7.72
C GLU A 349 -18.54 11.38 9.04
N LEU A 350 -17.28 10.94 9.13
CA LEU A 350 -16.73 10.40 10.38
C LEU A 350 -16.70 11.48 11.48
N VAL A 351 -16.13 12.65 11.21
CA VAL A 351 -15.99 13.74 12.18
C VAL A 351 -17.35 14.32 12.57
N ARG A 352 -18.25 14.47 11.61
CA ARG A 352 -19.64 14.90 11.86
C ARG A 352 -20.32 13.95 12.84
N THR A 353 -20.20 12.64 12.63
CA THR A 353 -20.83 11.62 13.48
C THR A 353 -20.19 11.55 14.86
N ILE A 354 -18.86 11.64 14.93
CA ILE A 354 -18.12 11.75 16.20
C ILE A 354 -18.61 12.96 17.02
N ARG A 355 -18.82 14.11 16.38
CA ARG A 355 -19.35 15.31 17.07
C ARG A 355 -20.80 15.15 17.54
N VAL A 356 -21.60 14.37 16.82
CA VAL A 356 -22.98 14.07 17.22
C VAL A 356 -22.97 13.22 18.48
N VAL A 357 -22.22 12.12 18.46
CA VAL A 357 -22.20 11.16 19.56
C VAL A 357 -21.49 11.71 20.81
N SER A 358 -20.44 12.53 20.64
CA SER A 358 -19.68 13.13 21.76
C SER A 358 -20.37 14.33 22.43
N ASN A 359 -21.57 14.72 21.96
CA ASN A 359 -22.26 15.93 22.42
C ASN A 359 -21.48 17.24 22.25
N ALA A 360 -20.62 17.33 21.23
CA ALA A 360 -19.86 18.54 21.00
C ALA A 360 -20.81 19.75 20.85
N LYS A 361 -20.44 20.89 21.44
CA LYS A 361 -21.25 22.12 21.42
C LYS A 361 -21.56 22.51 19.97
N ARG A 362 -22.83 22.41 19.57
CA ARG A 362 -23.28 22.79 18.23
C ARG A 362 -23.58 24.28 18.19
N LYS A 363 -23.00 24.99 17.21
CA LYS A 363 -23.46 26.33 16.89
C LYS A 363 -24.84 26.22 16.23
N ARG A 364 -25.79 27.04 16.68
CA ARG A 364 -27.14 27.10 16.11
C ARG A 364 -27.12 28.14 14.99
N ILE A 365 -27.60 27.77 13.80
CA ILE A 365 -27.82 28.71 12.70
C ILE A 365 -29.28 29.16 12.82
N GLY A 366 -29.49 30.44 13.14
CA GLY A 366 -30.82 31.04 13.07
C GLY A 366 -31.10 31.45 11.64
N ILE A 367 -32.04 30.77 10.99
CA ILE A 367 -32.55 31.21 9.69
C ILE A 367 -33.66 32.22 9.98
N LEU A 368 -33.36 33.51 9.83
CA LEU A 368 -34.37 34.56 9.93
C LEU A 368 -35.12 34.61 8.59
N GLN A 369 -36.32 34.05 8.57
CA GLN A 369 -37.23 34.20 7.45
C GLN A 369 -37.99 35.52 7.64
N THR A 370 -37.62 36.54 6.85
CA THR A 370 -38.29 37.84 6.87
C THR A 370 -39.50 37.84 5.93
N GLU A 371 -40.55 38.59 6.27
CA GLU A 371 -41.67 38.88 5.37
C GLU A 371 -41.26 39.80 4.21
N ALA A 372 -40.10 40.46 4.30
CA ALA A 372 -39.53 41.22 3.21
C ALA A 372 -39.02 40.27 2.12
N LYS A 373 -39.88 39.99 1.13
CA LYS A 373 -39.53 39.20 -0.05
C LYS A 373 -38.51 39.99 -0.89
N ILE A 374 -37.22 39.70 -0.70
CA ILE A 374 -36.09 40.32 -1.43
C ILE A 374 -36.24 40.15 -2.96
N SER A 375 -37.01 39.15 -3.40
CA SER A 375 -37.33 38.85 -4.80
C SER A 375 -38.74 39.27 -5.24
N GLY A 376 -39.42 40.15 -4.49
CA GLY A 376 -40.65 40.81 -4.95
C GLY A 376 -41.89 39.93 -5.13
N GLY A 377 -42.18 39.02 -4.19
CA GLY A 377 -43.43 38.23 -4.27
C GLY A 377 -43.35 36.96 -5.11
N PHE A 378 -42.27 36.76 -5.85
CA PHE A 378 -42.12 35.64 -6.77
C PHE A 378 -41.68 34.37 -6.03
N ASP A 379 -42.58 33.38 -5.97
CA ASP A 379 -42.28 32.05 -5.45
C ASP A 379 -41.68 31.19 -6.55
N PHE A 380 -40.38 30.89 -6.45
CA PHE A 380 -39.65 30.07 -7.44
C PHE A 380 -40.09 28.60 -7.46
N ASN A 381 -40.64 28.08 -6.36
CA ASN A 381 -41.13 26.70 -6.31
C ASN A 381 -42.49 26.57 -6.98
N ALA A 382 -43.34 27.60 -6.85
CA ALA A 382 -44.67 27.61 -7.44
C ALA A 382 -44.72 28.32 -8.81
N MET A 383 -43.64 28.96 -9.27
CA MET A 383 -43.60 29.85 -10.44
C MET A 383 -44.78 30.84 -10.49
N THR A 384 -45.20 31.34 -9.32
CA THR A 384 -46.34 32.25 -9.23
C THR A 384 -45.94 33.52 -8.49
N ASN A 385 -46.50 34.63 -8.95
CA ASN A 385 -46.27 35.92 -8.36
C ASN A 385 -47.40 36.20 -7.37
N THR A 386 -47.07 36.28 -6.08
CA THR A 386 -48.07 36.63 -5.06
C THR A 386 -48.12 38.16 -4.95
N PRO A 387 -49.30 38.79 -5.15
CA PRO A 387 -49.42 40.24 -4.98
C PRO A 387 -49.10 40.63 -3.54
N ALA A 388 -48.42 41.76 -3.40
CA ALA A 388 -47.83 42.27 -2.17
C ALA A 388 -48.82 42.40 -1.01
#